data_AF-A0A836RR42-F1
#
_entry.id   AF-A0A836RR42-F1
#
_cell.length_a   1.000
_cell.length_b   1.000
_cell.length_c   1.000
_cell.angle_alpha   90.00
_cell.angle_beta   90.00
_cell.angle_gamma   90.00
#
_symmetry.space_group_name_H-M   'P 1'
#
loop_
_entity.id
_entity.type
_entity.pdbx_description
1 polymer ?
#
loop_
_entity_poly.entity_id
_entity_poly.type
_entity_poly.pdbx_seq_one_letter_code
_entity_poly.pdbx_strand_id
1 'polypeptide(L)'
;MRSLNNHGLKGLVLFTLMALTVAWGQENISITVTNSGLGLVRELRTLQINKGISVVHLEDIPAKIEPTSVLIESIKKSFTVLEQNYEYDLIDVSKVLSKSIGQQVIIIHPDLGTIIGQLLSARGSNLMVLDKDDNLQIIPRSDQLRIYFKDYSQNKDNFILRP
;
A
#
# COMPACT_ATOMS: atom_id res chain seq x y z
N MET A 1 59.41 -5.16 -33.79
CA MET A 1 59.41 -3.71 -33.43
C MET A 1 57.95 -3.25 -33.38
N ARG A 2 57.63 -2.40 -32.39
CA ARG A 2 56.29 -1.99 -31.92
C ARG A 2 55.42 -1.23 -32.93
N SER A 3 54.10 -1.23 -32.66
CA SER A 3 53.13 -0.09 -32.67
C SER A 3 51.83 -0.42 -33.44
N LEU A 4 50.72 -0.77 -32.77
CA LEU A 4 49.62 0.09 -32.22
C LEU A 4 48.80 0.84 -33.29
N ASN A 5 47.50 0.49 -33.46
CA ASN A 5 46.39 1.31 -32.94
C ASN A 5 44.97 0.74 -33.17
N ASN A 6 44.11 1.10 -32.22
CA ASN A 6 42.69 0.79 -31.98
C ASN A 6 41.72 1.24 -33.08
N HIS A 7 40.52 0.63 -33.14
CA HIS A 7 39.26 1.24 -32.66
C HIS A 7 38.02 0.34 -32.90
N GLY A 8 37.19 0.16 -31.86
CA GLY A 8 35.73 0.12 -32.03
C GLY A 8 34.95 -1.07 -31.47
N LEU A 9 34.42 -0.91 -30.24
CA LEU A 9 33.11 -1.41 -29.74
C LEU A 9 32.89 -2.95 -29.67
N LYS A 10 32.45 -3.57 -28.57
CA LYS A 10 31.45 -3.15 -27.58
C LYS A 10 31.73 -3.89 -26.25
N GLY A 11 31.93 -3.14 -25.17
CA GLY A 11 31.91 -3.72 -23.82
C GLY A 11 30.48 -4.09 -23.45
N LEU A 12 30.22 -5.38 -23.25
CA LEU A 12 29.02 -5.88 -22.59
C LEU A 12 29.21 -5.62 -21.08
N VAL A 13 28.73 -4.48 -20.59
CA VAL A 13 28.69 -4.21 -19.15
C VAL A 13 27.54 -5.03 -18.58
N LEU A 14 27.86 -6.20 -18.04
CA LEU A 14 26.94 -6.99 -17.23
C LEU A 14 26.80 -6.29 -15.88
N PHE A 15 25.73 -5.48 -15.72
CA PHE A 15 25.35 -4.96 -14.41
C PHE A 15 24.82 -6.11 -13.57
N THR A 16 25.71 -6.74 -12.78
CA THR A 16 25.29 -7.66 -11.73
C THR A 16 24.64 -6.83 -10.62
N LEU A 17 23.31 -6.79 -10.62
CA LEU A 17 22.51 -6.22 -9.54
C LEU A 17 22.73 -7.08 -8.29
N MET A 18 23.57 -6.63 -7.37
CA MET A 18 23.79 -7.29 -6.10
C MET A 18 22.58 -7.05 -5.19
N ALA A 19 21.64 -7.99 -5.18
CA ALA A 19 20.53 -8.01 -4.25
C ALA A 19 20.99 -8.63 -2.93
N LEU A 20 20.91 -7.88 -1.82
CA LEU A 20 21.00 -8.49 -0.49
C LEU A 20 19.70 -9.22 -0.21
N THR A 21 19.75 -10.55 -0.22
CA THR A 21 18.64 -11.38 0.26
C THR A 21 18.68 -11.41 1.77
N VAL A 22 17.73 -10.74 2.43
CA VAL A 22 17.54 -10.88 3.86
C VAL A 22 16.36 -11.85 4.05
N ALA A 23 16.66 -13.10 4.39
CA ALA A 23 15.65 -14.12 4.64
C ALA A 23 15.13 -14.00 6.09
N TRP A 24 14.08 -13.21 6.30
CA TRP A 24 13.22 -13.32 7.48
C TRP A 24 11.85 -13.82 7.01
N GLY A 25 11.48 -15.04 7.38
CA GLY A 25 10.18 -15.59 6.98
C GLY A 25 10.04 -17.06 7.33
N GLN A 26 8.82 -17.46 7.66
CA GLN A 26 8.42 -18.87 7.69
C GLN A 26 8.82 -19.56 6.38
N GLU A 27 9.01 -20.89 6.39
CA GLU A 27 9.56 -21.69 5.25
C GLU A 27 8.94 -21.41 3.87
N ASN A 28 7.79 -20.74 3.80
CA ASN A 28 6.99 -20.50 2.62
C ASN A 28 7.00 -19.05 2.09
N ILE A 29 7.74 -18.11 2.71
CA ILE A 29 7.79 -16.71 2.27
C ILE A 29 9.24 -16.28 2.02
N SER A 30 9.51 -15.71 0.85
CA SER A 30 10.80 -15.07 0.55
C SER A 30 10.60 -13.63 0.08
N ILE A 31 11.52 -12.77 0.51
CA ILE A 31 11.49 -11.33 0.25
C ILE A 31 12.83 -10.91 -0.34
N THR A 32 12.80 -10.21 -1.47
CA THR A 32 13.97 -9.57 -2.06
C THR A 32 13.80 -8.06 -1.99
N VAL A 33 14.69 -7.37 -1.28
CA VAL A 33 14.67 -5.91 -1.16
C VAL A 33 15.56 -5.30 -2.24
N THR A 34 15.01 -4.37 -3.02
CA THR A 34 15.77 -3.63 -4.04
C THR A 34 16.09 -2.21 -3.57
N ASN A 35 17.10 -1.55 -4.15
CA ASN A 35 17.49 -0.20 -3.73
C ASN A 35 16.47 0.88 -4.13
N SER A 36 15.51 0.55 -5.00
CA SER A 36 14.48 1.47 -5.51
C SER A 36 13.28 1.59 -4.59
N GLY A 37 13.34 1.03 -3.37
CA GLY A 37 12.25 1.06 -2.40
C GLY A 37 11.13 0.05 -2.67
N LEU A 38 11.30 -0.84 -3.65
CA LEU A 38 10.38 -1.94 -3.94
C LEU A 38 10.94 -3.28 -3.45
N GLY A 39 10.04 -4.14 -2.98
CA GLY A 39 10.35 -5.51 -2.59
C GLY A 39 9.65 -6.52 -3.49
N LEU A 40 10.34 -7.57 -3.92
CA LEU A 40 9.70 -8.73 -4.52
C LEU A 40 9.35 -9.72 -3.41
N VAL A 41 8.07 -10.08 -3.31
CA VAL A 41 7.58 -11.08 -2.35
C VAL A 41 7.16 -12.32 -3.12
N ARG A 42 7.65 -13.48 -2.68
CA ARG A 42 7.18 -14.78 -3.14
C ARG A 42 6.63 -15.53 -1.95
N GLU A 43 5.39 -15.98 -2.07
CA GLU A 43 4.69 -16.70 -1.01
C GLU A 43 4.11 -18.00 -1.56
N LEU A 44 4.25 -19.09 -0.79
CA LEU A 44 3.62 -20.38 -1.07
C LEU A 44 2.46 -20.60 -0.10
N ARG A 45 1.26 -20.78 -0.65
CA ARG A 45 0.06 -21.13 0.13
C ARG A 45 -0.44 -22.51 -0.24
N THR A 46 -0.96 -23.22 0.77
CA THR A 46 -1.71 -24.46 0.54
C THR A 46 -3.19 -24.13 0.54
N LEU A 47 -3.87 -24.42 -0.56
CA LEU A 47 -5.30 -24.16 -0.74
C LEU A 47 -6.05 -25.48 -0.89
N GLN A 48 -7.21 -25.60 -0.25
CA GLN A 48 -8.14 -26.69 -0.51
C GLN A 48 -9.12 -26.23 -1.59
N ILE A 49 -9.02 -26.84 -2.77
CA ILE A 49 -9.83 -26.47 -3.94
C ILE A 49 -10.65 -27.69 -4.33
N ASN A 50 -11.96 -27.53 -4.43
CA ASN A 50 -12.85 -28.59 -4.86
C ASN A 50 -12.73 -28.80 -6.38
N LYS A 51 -13.03 -30.02 -6.84
CA LYS A 51 -13.04 -30.31 -8.28
C LYS A 51 -14.10 -29.45 -8.99
N GLY A 52 -13.72 -28.85 -10.12
CA GLY A 52 -14.58 -27.97 -10.89
C GLY A 52 -14.20 -26.50 -10.71
N ILE A 53 -15.16 -25.60 -10.84
CA ILE A 53 -14.95 -24.16 -10.63
C ILE A 53 -15.11 -23.88 -9.13
N SER A 54 -14.12 -23.20 -8.56
CA SER A 54 -14.12 -22.78 -7.15
C SER A 54 -13.69 -21.32 -7.06
N VAL A 55 -14.37 -20.56 -6.20
CA VAL A 55 -13.93 -19.21 -5.80
C VAL A 55 -13.12 -19.35 -4.52
N VAL A 56 -11.94 -18.74 -4.49
CA VAL A 56 -11.05 -18.74 -3.32
C VAL A 56 -10.78 -17.29 -2.95
N HIS A 57 -11.11 -16.93 -1.72
CA HIS A 57 -10.75 -15.64 -1.16
C HIS A 57 -9.38 -15.77 -0.49
N LEU A 58 -8.42 -14.99 -0.99
CA LEU A 58 -7.11 -14.85 -0.37
C LEU A 58 -7.13 -13.62 0.52
N GLU A 59 -7.14 -13.87 1.83
CA GLU A 59 -7.05 -12.82 2.85
C GLU A 59 -5.58 -12.52 3.20
N ASP A 60 -5.34 -11.51 4.03
CA ASP A 60 -4.00 -11.10 4.47
C ASP A 60 -3.06 -10.66 3.34
N ILE A 61 -3.58 -9.93 2.35
CA ILE A 61 -2.77 -9.33 1.30
C ILE A 61 -2.09 -8.06 1.83
N PRO A 62 -0.79 -7.84 1.58
CA PRO A 62 -0.10 -6.64 2.02
C PRO A 62 -0.79 -5.36 1.52
N ALA A 63 -1.06 -4.42 2.43
CA ALA A 63 -1.77 -3.16 2.11
C ALA A 63 -1.05 -2.25 1.11
N LYS A 64 0.25 -2.47 0.88
CA LYS A 64 1.08 -1.73 -0.07
C LYS A 64 1.44 -2.55 -1.32
N ILE A 65 0.73 -3.65 -1.58
CA ILE A 65 0.96 -4.44 -2.79
C ILE A 65 0.52 -3.65 -4.02
N GLU A 66 1.27 -3.75 -5.10
CA GLU A 66 0.82 -3.24 -6.41
C GLU A 66 -0.11 -4.29 -7.04
N PRO A 67 -1.42 -4.04 -7.19
CA PRO A 67 -2.39 -5.08 -7.54
C PRO A 67 -2.09 -5.77 -8.88
N THR A 68 -1.63 -5.00 -9.86
CA THR A 68 -1.30 -5.48 -11.20
C THR A 68 0.00 -6.29 -11.24
N SER A 69 0.76 -6.33 -10.14
CA SER A 69 1.97 -7.14 -10.00
C SER A 69 1.72 -8.54 -9.44
N VAL A 70 0.49 -8.82 -8.98
CA VAL A 70 0.15 -10.10 -8.35
C VAL A 70 -0.05 -11.18 -9.40
N LEU A 71 0.75 -12.25 -9.30
CA LEU A 71 0.66 -13.44 -10.13
C LEU A 71 0.38 -14.67 -9.26
N ILE A 72 -0.70 -15.39 -9.55
CA ILE A 72 -1.06 -16.64 -8.86
C ILE A 72 -0.82 -17.81 -9.81
N GLU A 73 0.02 -18.75 -9.38
CA GLU A 73 0.33 -19.94 -10.16
C GLU A 73 0.25 -21.23 -9.32
N SER A 74 -0.19 -22.31 -9.97
CA SER A 74 -0.21 -23.63 -9.35
C SER A 74 1.14 -24.33 -9.50
N ILE A 75 1.84 -24.55 -8.38
CA ILE A 75 3.15 -25.25 -8.36
C ILE A 75 3.01 -26.68 -8.92
N LYS A 76 1.92 -27.37 -8.58
CA LYS A 76 1.65 -28.77 -8.98
C LYS A 76 0.77 -28.86 -10.23
N LYS A 77 0.54 -27.76 -10.96
CA LYS A 77 -0.36 -27.68 -12.12
C LYS A 77 -1.76 -28.25 -11.82
N SER A 78 -2.23 -28.07 -10.59
CA SER A 78 -3.48 -28.68 -10.09
C SER A 78 -4.71 -27.81 -10.30
N PHE A 79 -4.53 -26.53 -10.62
CA PHE A 79 -5.60 -25.60 -11.00
C PHE A 79 -5.07 -24.59 -12.04
N THR A 80 -6.00 -23.93 -12.72
CA THR A 80 -5.74 -22.74 -13.52
C THR A 80 -6.55 -21.58 -12.95
N VAL A 81 -6.00 -20.36 -13.03
CA VAL A 81 -6.74 -19.15 -12.68
C VAL A 81 -7.57 -18.74 -13.89
N LEU A 82 -8.88 -18.59 -13.71
CA LEU A 82 -9.79 -18.11 -14.75
C LEU A 82 -9.95 -16.60 -14.70
N GLU A 83 -10.10 -16.09 -13.49
CA GLU A 83 -10.28 -14.67 -13.19
C GLU A 83 -9.58 -14.37 -11.86
N GLN A 84 -9.01 -13.17 -11.76
CA GLN A 84 -8.44 -12.63 -10.54
C GLN A 84 -9.05 -11.24 -10.34
N ASN A 85 -9.84 -11.10 -9.30
CA ASN A 85 -10.30 -9.79 -8.84
C ASN A 85 -9.51 -9.41 -7.59
N TYR A 86 -8.98 -8.19 -7.55
CA TYR A 86 -8.35 -7.64 -6.37
C TYR A 86 -9.30 -6.61 -5.75
N GLU A 87 -9.97 -7.03 -4.68
CA GLU A 87 -10.85 -6.15 -3.92
C GLU A 87 -10.04 -5.48 -2.81
N TYR A 88 -9.45 -4.34 -3.15
CA TYR A 88 -8.99 -3.40 -2.14
C TYR A 88 -10.05 -2.34 -2.00
N ASP A 89 -10.74 -2.38 -0.87
CA ASP A 89 -11.66 -1.31 -0.48
C ASP A 89 -10.83 -0.09 -0.12
N LEU A 90 -10.37 0.61 -1.17
CA LEU A 90 -10.04 2.01 -1.10
C LEU A 90 -11.36 2.73 -0.89
N ILE A 91 -11.89 2.69 0.34
CA ILE A 91 -12.44 3.91 0.90
C ILE A 91 -11.31 4.92 0.73
N ASP A 92 -11.37 5.71 -0.33
CA ASP A 92 -10.35 6.70 -0.61
C ASP A 92 -10.38 7.65 0.59
N VAL A 93 -9.43 7.44 1.50
CA VAL A 93 -9.31 8.19 2.74
C VAL A 93 -9.25 9.68 2.41
N SER A 94 -8.66 10.03 1.26
CA SER A 94 -8.61 11.40 0.77
C SER A 94 -9.99 11.93 0.39
N LYS A 95 -10.85 11.09 -0.21
CA LYS A 95 -12.24 11.44 -0.53
C LYS A 95 -13.10 11.56 0.73
N VAL A 96 -12.92 10.66 1.70
CA VAL A 96 -13.55 10.75 3.03
C VAL A 96 -13.14 12.05 3.73
N LEU A 97 -11.85 12.33 3.82
CA LEU A 97 -11.33 13.56 4.42
C LEU A 97 -11.83 14.81 3.68
N SER A 98 -11.89 14.77 2.35
CA SER A 98 -12.43 15.87 1.53
C SER A 98 -13.90 16.14 1.80
N LYS A 99 -14.72 15.10 2.03
CA LYS A 99 -16.13 15.26 2.41
C LYS A 99 -16.31 15.63 3.89
N SER A 100 -15.25 15.50 4.69
CA SER A 100 -15.26 15.80 6.13
C SER A 100 -14.72 17.18 6.47
N ILE A 101 -14.38 18.01 5.47
CA ILE A 101 -14.01 19.40 5.69
C ILE A 101 -15.17 20.12 6.40
N GLY A 102 -14.85 20.85 7.47
CA GLY A 102 -15.80 21.52 8.35
C GLY A 102 -16.36 20.63 9.46
N GLN A 103 -16.04 19.34 9.52
CA GLN A 103 -16.51 18.44 10.57
C GLN A 103 -15.50 18.34 11.73
N GLN A 104 -16.00 17.98 12.91
CA GLN A 104 -15.18 17.68 14.07
C GLN A 104 -14.48 16.33 13.90
N VAL A 105 -13.16 16.35 14.06
CA VAL A 105 -12.31 15.16 14.00
C VAL A 105 -11.52 14.96 15.29
N ILE A 106 -11.20 13.71 15.58
CA ILE A 106 -10.24 13.30 16.60
C ILE A 106 -9.11 12.57 15.88
N ILE A 107 -7.89 13.07 16.03
CA ILE A 107 -6.69 12.51 15.42
C ILE A 107 -5.80 11.99 16.55
N ILE A 108 -5.47 10.71 16.50
CA ILE A 108 -4.46 10.12 17.38
C ILE A 108 -3.15 10.09 16.59
N HIS A 109 -2.22 10.93 17.01
CA HIS A 109 -0.86 10.98 16.49
C HIS A 109 0.09 10.25 17.47
N PRO A 110 1.01 9.40 16.99
CA PRO A 110 1.93 8.66 17.87
C PRO A 110 2.78 9.57 18.75
N ASP A 111 3.36 10.63 18.16
CA ASP A 111 4.25 11.56 18.89
C ASP A 111 3.53 12.77 19.53
N LEU A 112 2.48 13.30 18.88
CA LEU A 112 1.78 14.52 19.33
C LEU A 112 0.58 14.24 20.25
N GLY A 113 0.21 12.97 20.42
CA GLY A 113 -0.94 12.58 21.22
C GLY A 113 -2.28 12.79 20.51
N THR A 114 -3.32 13.12 21.28
CA THR A 114 -4.69 13.28 20.76
C THR A 114 -4.95 14.74 20.39
N ILE A 115 -5.36 14.96 19.15
CA ILE A 115 -5.71 16.27 18.59
C ILE A 115 -7.20 16.27 18.29
N ILE A 116 -7.91 17.29 18.75
CA ILE A 116 -9.36 17.41 18.59
C ILE A 116 -9.65 18.78 18.00
N GLY A 117 -10.31 18.82 16.86
CA GLY A 117 -10.65 20.08 16.22
C GLY A 117 -11.51 19.91 14.97
N GLN A 118 -11.84 21.03 14.34
CA GLN A 118 -12.53 21.06 13.06
C GLN A 118 -11.52 20.87 11.92
N LEU A 119 -11.77 19.91 11.02
CA LEU A 119 -10.91 19.70 9.86
C LEU A 119 -11.14 20.82 8.84
N LEU A 120 -10.13 21.66 8.59
CA LEU A 120 -10.22 22.74 7.61
C LEU A 120 -9.67 22.36 6.23
N SER A 121 -8.67 21.48 6.20
CA SER A 121 -8.06 21.01 4.95
C SER A 121 -7.44 19.64 5.14
N ALA A 122 -7.46 18.84 4.07
CA ALA A 122 -6.75 17.56 3.96
C ALA A 122 -6.02 17.44 2.62
N ARG A 123 -5.54 18.59 2.09
CA ARG A 123 -4.88 18.66 0.78
C ARG A 123 -3.38 18.40 0.91
N GLY A 124 -2.85 17.63 -0.05
CA GLY A 124 -1.42 17.34 -0.12
C GLY A 124 -0.94 16.48 1.04
N SER A 125 0.19 16.86 1.65
CA SER A 125 0.85 16.07 2.70
C SER A 125 0.40 16.43 4.12
N ASN A 126 -0.53 17.37 4.32
CA ASN A 126 -0.88 17.88 5.65
C ASN A 126 -2.39 17.91 5.87
N LEU A 127 -2.79 17.74 7.13
CA LEU A 127 -4.11 18.07 7.64
C LEU A 127 -4.03 19.42 8.37
N MET A 128 -5.03 20.27 8.17
CA MET A 128 -5.18 21.52 8.90
C MET A 128 -6.38 21.38 9.82
N VAL A 129 -6.17 21.57 11.11
CA VAL A 129 -7.21 21.38 12.14
C VAL A 129 -7.27 22.63 13.00
N LEU A 130 -8.46 23.18 13.16
CA LEU A 130 -8.73 24.28 14.08
C LEU A 130 -9.20 23.70 15.41
N ASP A 131 -8.44 23.91 16.48
CA ASP A 131 -8.86 23.46 17.80
C ASP A 131 -9.88 24.41 18.45
N LYS A 132 -10.35 24.04 19.64
CA LYS A 132 -11.36 24.80 20.40
C LYS A 132 -10.89 26.18 20.89
N ASP A 133 -9.58 26.40 20.89
CA ASP A 133 -8.93 27.62 21.39
C ASP A 133 -8.49 28.51 20.21
N ASP A 134 -9.08 28.28 19.02
CA ASP A 134 -8.81 28.95 17.74
C ASP A 134 -7.36 28.81 17.23
N ASN A 135 -6.61 27.81 17.70
CA ASN A 135 -5.28 27.55 17.16
C ASN A 135 -5.35 26.66 15.92
N LEU A 136 -4.65 27.08 14.86
CA LEU A 136 -4.47 26.28 13.66
C LEU A 136 -3.32 25.29 13.83
N GLN A 137 -3.64 24.00 13.83
CA GLN A 137 -2.68 22.91 13.88
C GLN A 137 -2.44 22.34 12.48
N ILE A 138 -1.17 22.21 12.09
CA ILE A 138 -0.76 21.59 10.82
C ILE A 138 -0.14 20.23 11.15
N ILE A 139 -0.78 19.16 10.67
CA ILE A 139 -0.43 17.79 11.03
C ILE A 139 0.05 17.08 9.75
N PRO A 140 1.31 16.65 9.66
CA PRO A 140 1.78 15.84 8.54
C PRO A 140 0.98 14.54 8.43
N ARG A 141 0.48 14.26 7.24
CA ARG A 141 -0.25 13.03 6.95
C ARG A 141 0.72 11.86 6.96
N SER A 142 0.39 10.83 7.72
CA SER A 142 1.15 9.57 7.76
C SER A 142 0.20 8.39 7.91
N ASP A 143 0.66 7.20 7.52
CA ASP A 143 -0.11 5.96 7.64
C ASP A 143 -0.36 5.54 9.10
N GLN A 144 0.27 6.23 10.06
CA GLN A 144 0.18 5.93 11.49
C GLN A 144 -0.92 6.73 12.20
N LEU A 145 -1.50 7.74 11.54
CA LEU A 145 -2.58 8.53 12.11
C LEU A 145 -3.87 7.70 12.18
N ARG A 146 -4.52 7.70 13.34
CA ARG A 146 -5.91 7.21 13.46
C ARG A 146 -6.84 8.41 13.52
N ILE A 147 -7.79 8.48 12.60
CA ILE A 147 -8.73 9.61 12.47
C ILE A 147 -10.14 9.09 12.75
N TYR A 148 -10.80 9.69 13.72
CA TYR A 148 -12.20 9.42 14.06
C TYR A 148 -13.03 10.64 13.70
N PHE A 149 -14.12 10.41 12.97
CA PHE A 149 -15.14 11.44 12.69
C PHE A 149 -16.20 11.36 13.76
N LYS A 150 -16.48 12.50 14.41
CA LYS A 150 -17.60 12.57 15.33
C LYS A 150 -18.91 12.46 14.53
N ASP A 151 -19.88 11.74 15.07
CA ASP A 151 -21.23 11.62 14.49
C ASP A 151 -21.30 10.97 13.10
N TYR A 152 -20.33 10.12 12.74
CA TYR A 152 -20.28 9.38 11.46
C TYR A 152 -21.62 8.71 11.09
N SER A 153 -22.28 8.04 12.05
CA SER A 153 -23.54 7.34 11.81
C SER A 153 -24.67 8.28 11.36
N GLN A 154 -24.65 9.53 11.79
CA GLN A 154 -25.68 10.53 11.46
C GLN A 154 -25.43 11.21 10.12
N ASN A 155 -24.22 11.06 9.58
CA ASN A 155 -23.79 11.69 8.33
C ASN A 155 -23.32 10.65 7.30
N LYS A 156 -23.76 9.40 7.43
CA LYS A 156 -23.29 8.25 6.64
C LYS A 156 -23.32 8.51 5.13
N ASP A 157 -24.33 9.23 4.63
CA ASP A 157 -24.46 9.58 3.21
C ASP A 157 -23.31 10.47 2.69
N ASN A 158 -22.70 11.27 3.58
CA ASN A 158 -21.50 12.04 3.27
C ASN A 158 -20.24 11.17 3.20
N PHE A 159 -20.32 9.87 3.50
CA PHE A 159 -19.17 8.97 3.49
C PHE A 159 -19.34 7.79 2.52
N ILE A 160 -20.57 7.46 2.14
CA ILE A 160 -20.83 6.42 1.14
C ILE A 160 -20.34 6.91 -0.24
N LEU A 161 -19.45 6.12 -0.84
CA LEU A 161 -19.11 6.22 -2.25
C LEU A 161 -20.11 5.36 -3.00
N ARG A 162 -21.05 5.98 -3.73
CA ARG A 162 -21.78 5.23 -4.75
C ARG A 162 -20.79 4.89 -5.88
N PRO A 163 -20.78 3.64 -6.36
CA PRO A 163 -19.93 3.24 -7.49
C PRO A 163 -20.22 4.09 -8.73
#